data_AF-A0A534UCR3-F1
#
_entry.id   AF-A0A534UCR3-F1
#
_cell.length_a   1.000
_cell.length_b   1.000
_cell.length_c   1.000
_cell.angle_alpha   90.00
_cell.angle_beta   90.00
_cell.angle_gamma   90.00
#
_symmetry.space_group_name_H-M   'P 1'
#
loop_
_entity.id
_entity.type
_entity.pdbx_description
1 polymer ?
#
loop_
_entity_poly.entity_id
_entity_poly.type
_entity_poly.pdbx_seq_one_letter_code
_entity_poly.pdbx_strand_id
1 'polypeptide(L)'
;MATPITLLLALVLLLMTFGRVIRRPLPKGVDWALEVAFIRLDFPPEQRGMAQQLAAGLAEIVGMKIKQLRPEHNLSQIAEWAENEIYAKDLITLFVVAFSVKCDAGTTFRDLVEKVASKKAVRSERLVALSQ
;
A
#
# COMPACT_ATOMS: atom_id res chain seq x y z
N MET A 1 -16.78 26.88 6.04
CA MET A 1 -15.92 26.74 7.24
C MET A 1 -16.31 25.43 7.90
N ALA A 2 -15.54 24.35 7.68
CA ALA A 2 -15.85 23.05 8.28
C ALA A 2 -15.67 23.15 9.80
N THR A 3 -16.75 22.92 10.55
CA THR A 3 -16.73 23.06 12.01
C THR A 3 -15.82 22.00 12.63
N PRO A 4 -15.03 22.33 13.66
CA PRO A 4 -14.04 21.41 14.26
C PRO A 4 -14.69 20.11 14.76
N ILE A 5 -15.98 20.16 15.09
CA ILE A 5 -16.80 19.01 15.51
C ILE A 5 -16.95 17.98 14.38
N THR A 6 -17.08 18.42 13.12
CA THR A 6 -17.19 17.50 11.97
C THR A 6 -15.89 16.77 11.67
N LEU A 7 -14.73 17.41 11.88
CA LEU A 7 -13.42 16.76 11.74
C LEU A 7 -13.20 15.70 12.83
N LEU A 8 -13.62 16.00 14.06
CA LEU A 8 -13.55 15.04 15.18
C LEU A 8 -14.46 13.84 14.95
N LEU A 9 -15.70 14.06 14.49
CA LEU A 9 -16.61 12.97 14.17
C LEU A 9 -16.10 12.10 13.00
N ALA A 10 -15.56 12.72 11.95
CA ALA A 10 -14.96 12.00 10.83
C ALA A 10 -13.77 11.16 11.27
N LEU A 11 -12.91 11.69 12.15
CA LEU A 11 -11.77 10.97 12.70
C LEU A 11 -12.21 9.77 13.56
N VAL A 12 -13.23 9.94 14.41
CA VAL A 12 -13.77 8.87 15.24
C VAL A 12 -14.43 7.78 14.39
N LEU A 13 -15.19 8.16 13.36
CA LEU A 13 -15.77 7.21 12.41
C LEU A 13 -14.68 6.42 11.66
N LEU A 14 -13.61 7.09 11.26
CA LEU A 14 -12.47 6.47 10.57
C LEU A 14 -11.70 5.52 11.51
N LEU A 15 -11.53 5.88 12.78
CA LEU A 15 -10.90 5.01 13.79
C LEU A 15 -11.79 3.81 14.15
N MET A 16 -13.12 3.98 14.17
CA MET A 16 -14.05 2.87 14.45
C MET A 16 -14.16 1.89 13.27
N THR A 17 -14.08 2.36 12.03
CA THR A 17 -14.01 1.47 10.86
C THR A 17 -12.67 0.75 10.79
N PHE A 18 -11.54 1.45 11.02
CA PHE A 18 -10.23 0.81 11.16
C PHE A 18 -10.19 -0.19 12.32
N GLY A 19 -10.75 0.14 13.48
CA GLY A 19 -10.81 -0.73 14.65
C GLY A 19 -11.66 -1.99 14.44
N ARG A 20 -12.70 -1.93 13.59
CA ARG A 20 -13.46 -3.11 13.18
C ARG A 20 -12.73 -3.97 12.14
N VAL A 21 -11.95 -3.36 11.23
CA VAL A 21 -11.13 -4.09 10.26
C VAL A 21 -9.99 -4.85 10.94
N ILE A 22 -9.42 -4.30 12.02
CA ILE A 22 -8.39 -4.97 12.85
C ILE A 22 -8.97 -6.15 13.66
N ARG A 23 -10.29 -6.27 13.76
CA ARG A 23 -10.98 -7.35 14.49
C ARG A 23 -11.30 -8.57 13.64
N ARG A 24 -10.65 -8.74 12.47
CA ARG A 24 -10.58 -10.05 11.83
C ARG A 24 -9.68 -10.96 12.69
N PRO A 25 -10.09 -12.20 13.00
CA PRO A 25 -9.20 -13.13 13.69
C PRO A 25 -7.98 -13.36 12.80
N LEU A 26 -6.85 -12.81 13.23
CA LEU A 26 -5.55 -12.97 12.59
C LEU A 26 -5.24 -14.47 12.55
N PRO A 27 -5.21 -15.14 11.38
CA PRO A 27 -4.68 -16.49 11.31
C PRO A 27 -3.21 -16.40 11.70
N LYS A 28 -2.84 -17.18 12.72
CA LYS A 28 -1.51 -17.28 13.31
C LYS A 28 -0.39 -17.14 12.25
N GLY A 29 0.38 -16.06 12.37
CA GLY A 29 1.76 -15.93 11.89
C GLY A 29 2.05 -16.57 10.53
N VAL A 30 1.36 -16.17 9.47
CA VAL A 30 1.87 -16.44 8.12
C VAL A 30 3.08 -15.52 7.94
N ASP A 31 4.24 -16.12 7.70
CA ASP A 31 5.49 -15.45 7.32
C ASP A 31 5.34 -14.83 5.92
N TRP A 32 4.50 -13.79 5.80
CA TRP A 32 4.24 -13.08 4.55
C TRP A 32 5.52 -12.52 3.92
N ALA A 33 6.52 -12.21 4.75
CA ALA A 33 7.86 -11.80 4.31
C ALA A 33 8.58 -12.90 3.50
N LEU A 34 8.31 -14.17 3.80
CA LEU A 34 8.89 -15.33 3.12
C LEU A 34 8.16 -15.60 1.79
N GLU A 35 6.84 -15.39 1.75
CA GLU A 35 6.05 -15.54 0.51
C GLU A 35 6.31 -14.41 -0.51
N VAL A 36 6.62 -13.21 -0.03
CA VAL A 36 6.94 -12.01 -0.82
C VAL A 36 8.43 -11.95 -1.22
N ALA A 37 9.26 -12.90 -0.76
CA ALA A 37 10.70 -12.91 -0.99
C ALA A 37 11.10 -12.88 -2.48
N PHE A 38 10.25 -13.37 -3.38
CA PHE A 38 10.49 -13.41 -4.82
C PHE A 38 10.56 -12.01 -5.47
N ILE A 39 9.86 -11.02 -4.93
CA ILE A 39 9.84 -9.64 -5.47
C ILE A 39 11.20 -8.94 -5.29
N ARG A 40 12.08 -9.44 -4.41
CA ARG A 40 13.42 -8.85 -4.22
C ARG A 40 14.31 -8.94 -5.45
N LEU A 41 14.16 -9.95 -6.30
CA LEU A 41 15.09 -10.18 -7.40
C LEU A 41 14.85 -9.25 -8.59
N ASP A 42 13.59 -8.83 -8.82
CA ASP A 42 13.20 -8.04 -9.98
C ASP A 42 13.40 -6.52 -9.82
N PHE A 43 13.83 -6.08 -8.63
CA PHE A 43 14.02 -4.68 -8.28
C PHE A 43 15.48 -4.36 -7.90
N PRO A 44 15.97 -3.15 -8.26
CA PRO A 44 17.30 -2.69 -7.86
C PRO A 44 17.41 -2.62 -6.32
N PRO A 45 18.62 -2.82 -5.75
CA PRO A 45 18.82 -3.01 -4.31
C PRO A 45 18.20 -1.92 -3.43
N GLU A 46 18.23 -0.68 -3.91
CA GLU A 46 17.68 0.49 -3.24
C GLU A 46 16.14 0.47 -3.13
N GLN A 47 15.46 -0.19 -4.08
CA GLN A 47 14.00 -0.25 -4.14
C GLN A 47 13.43 -1.54 -3.52
N ARG A 48 14.26 -2.56 -3.28
CA ARG A 48 13.81 -3.87 -2.74
C ARG A 48 13.04 -3.75 -1.44
N GLY A 49 13.53 -2.92 -0.51
CA GLY A 49 12.85 -2.71 0.78
C GLY A 49 11.46 -2.12 0.60
N MET A 50 11.32 -1.15 -0.31
CA MET A 50 10.02 -0.56 -0.63
C MET A 50 9.10 -1.55 -1.34
N ALA A 51 9.62 -2.27 -2.33
CA ALA A 51 8.87 -3.29 -3.07
C ALA A 51 8.33 -4.37 -2.14
N GLN A 52 9.13 -4.86 -1.19
CA GLN A 52 8.67 -5.81 -0.18
C GLN A 52 7.61 -5.23 0.74
N GLN A 53 7.78 -3.99 1.20
CA GLN A 53 6.81 -3.35 2.09
C GLN A 53 5.45 -3.16 1.39
N LEU A 54 5.47 -2.70 0.14
CA LEU A 54 4.25 -2.53 -0.66
C LEU A 54 3.60 -3.88 -0.96
N ALA A 55 4.38 -4.90 -1.32
CA ALA A 55 3.85 -6.23 -1.59
C ALA A 55 3.30 -6.93 -0.34
N ALA A 56 3.91 -6.74 0.84
CA ALA A 56 3.34 -7.21 2.10
C ALA A 56 2.00 -6.53 2.39
N GLY A 57 1.89 -5.21 2.15
CA GLY A 57 0.61 -4.50 2.28
C GLY A 57 -0.45 -4.99 1.28
N LEU A 58 -0.04 -5.34 0.06
CA LEU A 58 -0.93 -5.95 -0.93
C LEU A 58 -1.33 -7.38 -0.53
N ALA A 59 -0.44 -8.17 0.08
CA ALA A 59 -0.73 -9.53 0.56
C ALA A 59 -1.90 -9.56 1.55
N GLU A 60 -2.00 -8.56 2.42
CA GLU A 60 -3.13 -8.41 3.35
C GLU A 60 -4.48 -8.20 2.64
N ILE A 61 -4.44 -7.72 1.40
CA ILE A 61 -5.63 -7.41 0.60
C ILE A 61 -5.97 -8.58 -0.33
N VAL A 62 -4.99 -9.10 -1.08
CA VAL A 62 -5.18 -10.14 -2.10
C VAL A 62 -4.95 -11.56 -1.60
N GLY A 63 -4.46 -11.72 -0.36
CA GLY A 63 -4.14 -13.00 0.24
C GLY A 63 -3.07 -13.78 -0.51
N MET A 64 -3.24 -15.10 -0.60
CA MET A 64 -2.23 -16.01 -1.15
C MET A 64 -1.89 -15.78 -2.63
N LYS A 65 -2.74 -15.08 -3.39
CA LYS A 65 -2.47 -14.75 -4.80
C LYS A 65 -1.34 -13.74 -4.97
N ILE A 66 -0.88 -13.09 -3.90
CA ILE A 66 0.29 -12.19 -3.93
C ILE A 66 1.57 -12.87 -4.45
N LYS A 67 1.67 -14.19 -4.36
CA LYS A 67 2.79 -14.98 -4.90
C LYS A 67 2.95 -14.85 -6.42
N GLN A 68 1.88 -14.44 -7.11
CA GLN A 68 1.87 -14.22 -8.56
C GLN A 68 2.31 -12.80 -8.94
N LEU A 69 2.51 -11.92 -7.95
CA LEU A 69 2.89 -10.53 -8.19
C LEU A 69 4.21 -10.48 -8.95
N ARG A 70 4.20 -9.67 -10.02
CA ARG A 70 5.35 -9.34 -10.84
C ARG A 70 5.40 -7.83 -11.01
N PRO A 71 6.57 -7.23 -11.25
CA PRO A 71 6.67 -5.78 -11.46
C PRO A 71 5.75 -5.26 -12.57
N GLU A 72 5.46 -6.08 -13.57
CA GLU A 72 4.67 -5.72 -14.75
C GLU A 72 3.15 -5.77 -14.50
N HIS A 73 2.69 -6.39 -13.42
CA HIS A 73 1.27 -6.44 -13.09
C HIS A 73 0.74 -5.06 -12.73
N ASN A 74 -0.42 -4.69 -13.30
CA ASN A 74 -1.09 -3.44 -13.00
C ASN A 74 -2.08 -3.56 -11.84
N LEU A 75 -2.49 -2.42 -11.29
CA LEU A 75 -3.42 -2.37 -10.16
C LEU A 75 -4.79 -3.01 -10.45
N SER A 76 -5.26 -3.01 -11.70
CA SER A 76 -6.50 -3.71 -12.09
C SER A 76 -6.36 -5.21 -11.94
N GLN A 77 -5.28 -5.78 -12.47
CA GLN A 77 -4.99 -7.21 -12.37
C GLN A 77 -4.77 -7.64 -10.91
N ILE A 78 -4.10 -6.81 -10.12
CA ILE A 78 -3.89 -7.08 -8.70
C ILE A 78 -5.23 -7.03 -7.95
N ALA A 79 -6.13 -6.11 -8.29
CA ALA A 79 -7.45 -6.01 -7.69
C ALA A 79 -8.31 -7.26 -7.94
N GLU A 80 -8.22 -7.87 -9.13
CA GLU A 80 -8.90 -9.12 -9.48
C GLU A 80 -8.49 -10.31 -8.59
N TRP A 81 -7.35 -10.21 -7.91
CA TRP A 81 -6.90 -11.26 -7.01
C TRP A 81 -7.58 -11.20 -5.64
N ALA A 82 -8.18 -10.08 -5.27
CA ALA A 82 -8.86 -9.94 -3.99
C ALA A 82 -10.19 -10.72 -3.97
N GLU A 83 -10.36 -11.59 -2.97
CA GLU A 83 -11.56 -12.42 -2.82
C GLU A 83 -12.83 -11.62 -2.44
N ASN A 84 -12.68 -10.39 -1.94
CA ASN A 84 -13.79 -9.58 -1.41
C ASN A 84 -14.26 -8.48 -2.37
N GLU A 85 -14.13 -8.68 -3.69
CA GLU A 85 -14.48 -7.68 -4.71
C GLU A 85 -13.83 -6.30 -4.44
N ILE A 86 -12.55 -6.30 -4.07
CA ILE A 86 -11.84 -5.03 -3.89
C ILE A 86 -11.60 -4.46 -5.29
N TYR A 87 -12.19 -3.30 -5.56
CA TYR A 87 -12.04 -2.65 -6.85
C TYR A 87 -10.67 -1.98 -6.94
N ALA A 88 -10.12 -1.87 -8.15
CA ALA A 88 -8.89 -1.12 -8.39
C ALA A 88 -8.96 0.32 -7.83
N LYS A 89 -10.15 0.90 -7.81
CA LYS A 89 -10.42 2.22 -7.22
C LYS A 89 -10.10 2.31 -5.72
N ASP A 90 -10.33 1.24 -4.97
CA ASP A 90 -10.03 1.19 -3.54
C ASP A 90 -8.52 1.09 -3.30
N LEU A 91 -7.82 0.29 -4.11
CA LEU A 91 -6.34 0.24 -4.12
C LEU A 91 -5.74 1.61 -4.47
N ILE A 92 -6.23 2.25 -5.54
CA ILE A 92 -5.78 3.59 -5.95
C ILE A 92 -5.98 4.59 -4.81
N THR A 93 -7.16 4.58 -4.18
CA THR A 93 -7.46 5.48 -3.05
C THR A 93 -6.51 5.23 -1.88
N LEU A 94 -6.23 3.96 -1.57
CA LEU A 94 -5.28 3.58 -0.52
C LEU A 94 -3.88 4.13 -0.82
N PHE A 95 -3.37 4.00 -2.04
CA PHE A 95 -2.05 4.52 -2.39
C PHE A 95 -1.98 6.05 -2.41
N VAL A 96 -3.05 6.72 -2.85
CA VAL A 96 -3.16 8.18 -2.78
C VAL A 96 -3.17 8.65 -1.32
N VAL A 97 -3.93 8.01 -0.44
CA VAL A 97 -4.05 8.43 0.97
C VAL A 97 -2.80 8.08 1.77
N ALA A 98 -2.31 6.84 1.68
CA ALA A 98 -1.21 6.35 2.50
C ALA A 98 0.15 6.87 2.03
N PHE A 99 0.35 7.00 0.72
CA PHE A 99 1.66 7.35 0.14
C PHE A 99 1.66 8.66 -0.65
N SER A 100 0.51 9.33 -0.80
CA SER A 100 0.38 10.56 -1.59
C SER A 100 0.89 10.42 -3.03
N VAL A 101 0.73 9.22 -3.61
CA VAL A 101 1.14 8.89 -4.98
C VAL A 101 -0.08 8.87 -5.89
N LYS A 102 0.01 9.57 -7.03
CA LYS A 102 -0.98 9.48 -8.09
C LYS A 102 -0.75 8.20 -8.89
N CYS A 103 -1.76 7.34 -8.92
CA CYS A 103 -1.80 6.10 -9.69
C CYS A 103 -3.19 5.93 -10.28
N ASP A 104 -3.27 5.09 -11.30
CA ASP A 104 -4.49 4.69 -11.99
C ASP A 104 -4.50 3.16 -12.14
N ALA A 105 -5.58 2.63 -12.71
CA ALA A 105 -5.81 1.19 -12.78
C ALA A 105 -4.76 0.47 -13.66
N GLY A 106 -4.14 1.18 -14.60
CA GLY A 106 -3.06 0.69 -15.46
C GLY A 106 -1.65 0.90 -14.89
N THR A 107 -1.51 1.61 -13.76
CA THR A 107 -0.21 1.78 -13.10
C THR A 107 0.36 0.41 -12.70
N THR A 108 1.58 0.11 -13.15
CA THR A 108 2.25 -1.16 -12.83
C THR A 108 2.78 -1.15 -11.39
N PHE A 109 3.00 -2.34 -10.84
CA PHE A 109 3.63 -2.47 -9.53
C PHE A 109 5.03 -1.85 -9.51
N ARG A 110 5.79 -1.95 -10.61
CA ARG A 110 7.09 -1.27 -10.77
C ARG A 110 6.97 0.24 -10.66
N ASP A 111 6.05 0.83 -11.41
CA ASP A 111 5.83 2.28 -11.41
C ASP A 111 5.37 2.77 -10.02
N LEU A 112 4.57 1.96 -9.33
CA LEU A 112 4.11 2.25 -7.99
C LEU A 112 5.28 2.30 -7.00
N VAL A 113 6.16 1.30 -7.02
CA VAL A 113 7.38 1.26 -6.18
C VAL A 113 8.24 2.49 -6.45
N GLU A 114 8.46 2.83 -7.71
CA GLU A 114 9.27 3.98 -8.10
C GLU A 114 8.67 5.29 -7.58
N LYS A 115 7.38 5.53 -7.83
CA LYS A 115 6.68 6.74 -7.36
C LYS A 115 6.73 6.88 -5.84
N VAL A 116 6.55 5.79 -5.10
CA VAL A 116 6.62 5.80 -3.63
C VAL A 116 8.05 6.05 -3.15
N ALA A 117 9.05 5.42 -3.79
CA ALA A 117 10.45 5.64 -3.47
C ALA A 117 10.87 7.10 -3.69
N SER A 118 10.53 7.71 -4.84
CA SER A 118 10.81 9.12 -5.13
C SER A 118 10.13 10.05 -4.12
N LYS A 119 8.87 9.79 -3.76
CA LYS A 119 8.15 10.57 -2.73
C LYS A 119 8.82 10.50 -1.36
N LYS A 120 9.31 9.33 -0.96
CA LYS A 120 9.98 9.13 0.32
C LYS A 120 11.34 9.83 0.36
N ALA A 121 12.10 9.78 -0.73
CA ALA A 121 13.38 10.51 -0.86
C ALA A 121 13.17 12.02 -0.68
N VAL A 122 12.23 12.63 -1.42
CA VAL A 122 11.92 14.06 -1.32
C VAL A 122 11.44 14.44 0.09
N ARG A 123 10.63 13.60 0.74
CA ARG A 123 10.18 13.84 2.11
C ARG A 123 11.35 13.79 3.10
N SER A 124 12.27 12.84 2.93
CA SER A 124 13.45 12.70 3.77
C SER A 124 14.38 13.91 3.64
N GLU A 125 14.65 14.38 2.42
CA GLU A 125 15.47 15.55 2.15
C GLU A 125 14.88 16.83 2.76
N ARG A 126 13.56 17.04 2.63
CA ARG A 126 12.88 18.18 3.27
C ARG A 126 12.95 18.16 4.79
N LEU A 127 12.85 16.98 5.41
CA LEU A 127 12.95 16.86 6.87
C LEU A 127 14.36 17.18 7.37
N VAL A 128 15.39 16.74 6.65
CA VAL A 128 16.78 17.09 6.95
C VAL A 128 17.02 18.59 6.81
N ALA A 129 16.52 19.21 5.74
CA ALA A 129 16.66 20.65 5.49
C ALA A 129 15.93 21.54 6.51
N LEU A 130 14.87 21.04 7.17
CA LEU A 130 14.14 21.76 8.21
C LEU A 130 14.73 21.58 9.62
N SER A 131 15.70 20.69 9.78
CA SER A 131 16.40 20.41 11.04
C SER A 131 17.76 21.12 11.17
N GLN A 132 18.14 21.91 10.15
CA GLN A 132 19.31 22.79 10.14
C GLN A 132 18.86 24.24 10.28
#